data_AF-A0A4R3KJP6-F1
#
_entry.id   AF-A0A4R3KJP6-F1
#
_cell.length_a   1.000
_cell.length_b   1.000
_cell.length_c   1.000
_cell.angle_alpha   90.00
_cell.angle_beta   90.00
_cell.angle_gamma   90.00
#
_symmetry.space_group_name_H-M   'P 1'
#
loop_
_entity.id
_entity.type
_entity.pdbx_description
1 polymer ?
#
loop_
_entity_poly.entity_id
_entity_poly.type
_entity_poly.pdbx_seq_one_letter_code
_entity_poly.pdbx_strand_id
1 'polypeptide(L)'
;MFYNEQTDEYTCHNRKQLKPIGITHRTSATGYRSELTVYECEDCSGCQFKTKCTKCTKAKGNRKMQVSKTFIEKRQVLYENITSEEGTLLRVNRSIQVEGAFGVLKNDYDFNRFLTRGKNSVKNEFILLCFGYNVNKLHAKIQKDRVGKSLHDLKIA
;
A
#
# COMPACT_ATOMS: atom_id res chain seq x y z
N MET A 1 -20.36 -2.72 5.36
CA MET A 1 -21.36 -1.67 5.04
C MET A 1 -21.55 -1.75 3.55
N PHE A 2 -22.79 -1.66 3.09
CA PHE A 2 -23.13 -1.74 1.67
C PHE A 2 -23.32 -0.32 1.14
N TYR A 3 -22.83 -0.03 -0.07
CA TYR A 3 -23.02 1.26 -0.74
C TYR A 3 -24.00 1.06 -1.89
N ASN A 4 -25.03 1.91 -1.96
CA ASN A 4 -25.97 1.93 -3.06
C ASN A 4 -25.66 3.12 -3.98
N GLU A 5 -25.19 2.82 -5.19
CA GLU A 5 -24.81 3.83 -6.19
C GLU A 5 -26.00 4.65 -6.70
N GLN A 6 -27.21 4.08 -6.76
CA GLN A 6 -28.39 4.76 -7.31
C GLN A 6 -28.91 5.87 -6.37
N THR A 7 -28.79 5.65 -5.06
CA THR A 7 -29.30 6.58 -4.04
C THR A 7 -28.18 7.38 -3.36
N ASP A 8 -26.92 7.07 -3.66
CA ASP A 8 -25.75 7.61 -2.95
C ASP A 8 -25.88 7.44 -1.43
N GLU A 9 -26.25 6.24 -0.99
CA GLU A 9 -26.49 5.93 0.43
C GLU A 9 -25.62 4.75 0.90
N TYR A 10 -25.21 4.82 2.17
CA TYR A 10 -24.55 3.70 2.83
C TYR A 10 -25.49 3.03 3.84
N THR A 11 -25.54 1.71 3.83
CA THR A 11 -26.29 0.95 4.84
C THR A 11 -25.40 0.59 6.03
N CYS A 12 -25.81 1.03 7.23
CA CYS A 12 -25.12 0.71 8.47
C CYS A 12 -25.37 -0.74 8.92
N HIS A 13 -24.63 -1.20 9.94
CA HIS A 13 -24.80 -2.55 10.48
C HIS A 13 -26.20 -2.78 11.11
N ASN A 14 -26.85 -1.70 11.56
CA ASN A 14 -28.23 -1.72 12.06
C ASN A 14 -29.28 -1.52 10.95
N ARG A 15 -28.92 -1.74 9.67
CA ARG A 15 -29.77 -1.56 8.48
C ARG A 15 -30.38 -0.16 8.27
N LYS A 16 -29.95 0.85 9.04
CA LYS A 16 -30.31 2.26 8.79
C LYS A 16 -29.42 2.86 7.70
N GLN A 17 -29.98 3.76 6.90
CA GLN A 17 -29.30 4.45 5.82
C GLN A 17 -28.51 5.66 6.35
N LEU A 18 -27.32 5.87 5.78
CA LEU A 18 -26.55 7.09 5.93
C LEU A 18 -26.67 7.88 4.62
N LYS A 19 -27.23 9.08 4.73
CA LYS A 19 -27.46 9.99 3.61
C LYS A 19 -26.36 11.03 3.51
N PRO A 20 -26.03 11.52 2.30
CA PRO A 20 -25.04 12.57 2.13
C PRO A 20 -25.60 13.88 2.71
N ILE A 21 -24.88 14.47 3.67
CA ILE A 21 -25.27 15.74 4.31
C ILE A 21 -24.48 16.94 3.78
N GLY A 22 -23.35 16.70 3.12
CA GLY A 22 -22.53 17.77 2.59
C GLY A 22 -21.12 17.33 2.22
N ILE A 23 -20.35 18.28 1.72
CA ILE A 23 -18.99 18.09 1.25
C ILE A 23 -18.05 18.89 2.17
N THR A 24 -16.97 18.25 2.61
CA THR A 24 -15.88 18.87 3.37
C THR A 24 -14.59 18.72 2.60
N HIS A 25 -13.69 19.69 2.74
CA HIS A 25 -12.37 19.64 2.15
C HIS A 25 -11.31 19.39 3.23
N ARG A 26 -10.32 18.55 2.90
CA ARG A 26 -9.16 18.31 3.75
C ARG A 26 -7.89 18.59 2.99
N THR A 27 -7.02 19.42 3.56
CA THR A 27 -5.69 19.67 3.00
C THR A 27 -4.66 18.82 3.72
N SER A 28 -3.84 18.09 2.96
CA SER A 28 -2.72 17.31 3.48
C SER A 28 -1.50 18.21 3.79
N ALA A 29 -0.51 17.68 4.52
CA ALA A 29 0.72 18.41 4.82
C ALA A 29 1.51 18.83 3.56
N THR A 30 1.34 18.11 2.44
CA THR A 30 1.96 18.43 1.15
C THR A 30 1.13 19.41 0.30
N GLY A 31 0.02 19.94 0.83
CA GLY A 31 -0.83 20.93 0.16
C GLY A 31 -1.93 20.33 -0.72
N TYR A 32 -2.00 19.00 -0.89
CA TYR A 32 -3.08 18.38 -1.66
C TYR A 32 -4.43 18.54 -0.95
N ARG A 33 -5.42 19.10 -1.66
CA ARG A 33 -6.80 19.29 -1.19
C ARG A 33 -7.69 18.14 -1.67
N SER A 34 -8.21 17.36 -0.73
CA SER A 34 -9.13 16.25 -0.98
C SER A 34 -10.57 16.66 -0.68
N GLU A 35 -11.49 16.27 -1.57
CA GLU A 35 -12.93 16.38 -1.36
C GLU A 35 -13.46 15.14 -0.64
N LEU A 36 -14.23 15.36 0.43
CA LEU A 36 -14.81 14.33 1.29
C LEU A 36 -16.32 14.53 1.39
N THR A 37 -17.10 13.57 0.93
CA THR A 37 -18.54 13.53 1.15
C THR A 37 -18.80 13.02 2.57
N VAL A 38 -19.58 13.79 3.34
CA VAL A 38 -19.98 13.43 4.70
C VAL A 38 -21.35 12.79 4.65
N TYR A 39 -21.48 11.59 5.21
CA TYR A 39 -22.71 10.84 5.33
C TYR A 39 -23.13 10.77 6.80
N GLU A 40 -24.42 10.95 7.07
CA GLU A 40 -24.99 10.90 8.42
C GLU A 40 -26.20 9.98 8.46
N CYS A 41 -26.28 9.17 9.53
CA CYS A 41 -27.48 8.38 9.83
C CYS A 41 -28.59 9.29 10.37
N GLU A 42 -29.83 9.06 9.95
CA GLU A 42 -30.99 9.86 10.38
C GLU A 42 -31.18 9.87 11.90
N ASP A 43 -31.18 8.69 12.51
CA ASP A 43 -31.28 8.57 13.96
C ASP A 43 -30.55 7.34 14.50
N CYS A 44 -29.71 7.53 15.51
CA CYS A 44 -29.01 6.47 16.23
C CYS A 44 -29.50 6.30 17.69
N SER A 45 -30.60 6.94 18.07
CA SER A 45 -31.22 6.80 19.39
C SER A 45 -31.68 5.35 19.61
N GLY A 46 -31.28 4.74 20.74
CA GLY A 46 -31.63 3.35 21.06
C GLY A 46 -30.93 2.24 20.23
N CYS A 47 -29.93 2.56 19.39
CA CYS A 47 -29.24 1.55 18.60
C CYS A 47 -28.38 0.62 19.49
N GLN A 48 -28.63 -0.69 19.44
CA GLN A 48 -27.86 -1.70 20.18
C GLN A 48 -26.37 -1.73 19.79
N PHE A 49 -26.05 -1.29 18.57
CA PHE A 49 -24.69 -1.20 18.05
C PHE A 49 -24.03 0.17 18.30
N LYS A 50 -24.69 1.10 18.99
CA LYS A 50 -24.21 2.47 19.20
C LYS A 50 -22.85 2.47 19.90
N THR A 51 -22.69 1.70 20.98
CA THR A 51 -21.43 1.59 21.73
C THR A 51 -20.26 1.12 20.88
N LYS A 52 -20.49 0.13 20.00
CA LYS A 52 -19.47 -0.34 19.04
C LYS A 52 -19.15 0.71 17.97
N CYS A 53 -20.16 1.44 17.49
CA CYS A 53 -19.97 2.48 16.48
C CYS A 53 -19.27 3.73 17.03
N THR A 54 -19.64 4.19 18.23
CA THR A 54 -19.11 5.42 18.85
C THR A 54 -17.73 5.23 19.46
N LYS A 55 -17.34 4.01 19.85
CA LYS A 55 -15.95 3.70 20.23
C LYS A 55 -14.96 4.03 19.12
N CYS A 56 -15.36 3.82 17.86
CA CYS A 56 -14.52 4.09 16.69
C CYS A 56 -14.59 5.54 16.21
N THR A 57 -15.70 6.25 16.38
CA THR A 57 -15.91 7.59 15.81
C THR A 57 -15.88 8.74 16.82
N LYS A 58 -15.88 8.46 18.13
CA LYS A 58 -16.03 9.46 19.23
C LYS A 58 -17.22 10.42 19.09
N ALA A 59 -18.15 10.15 18.17
CA ALA A 59 -19.27 11.02 17.90
C ALA A 59 -20.29 10.94 19.05
N LYS A 60 -20.66 12.08 19.62
CA LYS A 60 -21.69 12.18 20.67
C LYS A 60 -23.12 12.02 20.13
N GLY A 61 -23.31 12.24 18.83
CA GLY A 61 -24.62 12.22 18.15
C GLY A 61 -24.83 11.03 17.21
N ASN A 62 -25.47 11.28 16.08
CA ASN A 62 -25.67 10.31 15.02
C ASN A 62 -24.33 9.87 14.40
N ARG A 63 -24.34 8.67 13.82
CA ARG A 63 -23.17 8.13 13.14
C ARG A 63 -22.87 8.96 11.89
N LYS A 64 -21.67 9.54 11.86
CA LYS A 64 -21.10 10.22 10.69
C LYS A 64 -19.98 9.40 10.07
N MET A 65 -19.88 9.45 8.74
CA MET A 65 -18.80 8.85 7.96
C MET A 65 -18.34 9.88 6.93
N GLN A 66 -17.04 9.89 6.63
CA GLN A 66 -16.47 10.70 5.55
C GLN A 66 -15.86 9.77 4.52
N VAL A 67 -16.21 9.98 3.26
CA VAL A 67 -15.72 9.16 2.16
C VAL A 67 -15.22 10.07 1.05
N SER A 68 -14.02 9.80 0.54
CA SER A 68 -13.54 10.39 -0.71
C SER A 68 -13.89 9.44 -1.85
N LYS A 69 -14.78 9.87 -2.75
CA LYS A 69 -15.18 9.08 -3.93
C LYS A 69 -13.98 8.84 -4.86
N THR A 70 -13.17 9.87 -5.07
CA THR A 70 -11.92 9.78 -5.85
C THR A 70 -10.93 8.78 -5.25
N PHE A 71 -10.80 8.74 -3.92
CA PHE A 71 -9.93 7.75 -3.27
C PHE A 71 -10.42 6.32 -3.51
N ILE A 72 -11.73 6.05 -3.42
CA ILE A 72 -12.29 4.73 -3.68
C ILE A 72 -12.04 4.30 -5.12
N GLU A 73 -12.30 5.18 -6.09
CA GLU A 73 -12.05 4.93 -7.50
C GLU A 73 -10.56 4.58 -7.76
N LYS A 74 -9.64 5.43 -7.29
CA LYS A 74 -8.19 5.19 -7.46
C LYS A 74 -7.73 3.93 -6.74
N ARG A 75 -8.31 3.60 -5.58
CA ARG A 75 -8.03 2.36 -4.87
C ARG A 75 -8.46 1.14 -5.67
N GLN A 76 -9.61 1.20 -6.33
CA GLN A 76 -10.10 0.12 -7.17
C GLN A 76 -9.20 -0.11 -8.39
N VAL A 77 -8.84 0.96 -9.11
CA VAL A 77 -7.86 0.90 -10.21
C VAL A 77 -6.52 0.32 -9.74
N LEU A 78 -6.03 0.77 -8.58
CA LEU A 78 -4.81 0.23 -8.01
C LEU A 78 -4.94 -1.26 -7.71
N TYR A 79 -6.07 -1.69 -7.14
CA TYR A 79 -6.32 -3.09 -6.82
C TYR A 79 -6.33 -3.98 -8.07
N GLU A 80 -6.99 -3.53 -9.14
CA GLU A 80 -7.00 -4.22 -10.43
C GLU A 80 -5.59 -4.31 -11.02
N ASN A 81 -4.85 -3.20 -11.05
CA ASN A 81 -3.47 -3.17 -11.53
C ASN A 81 -2.53 -4.09 -10.74
N ILE A 82 -2.75 -4.20 -9.43
CA ILE A 82 -1.94 -5.00 -8.52
C ILE A 82 -2.27 -6.49 -8.65
N THR A 83 -3.53 -6.82 -8.96
CA THR A 83 -4.05 -8.19 -9.04
C THR A 83 -3.96 -8.77 -10.46
N SER A 84 -3.73 -7.93 -11.47
CA SER A 84 -3.46 -8.38 -12.83
C SER A 84 -2.25 -9.31 -12.89
N GLU A 85 -2.14 -10.08 -13.97
CA GLU A 85 -0.99 -10.97 -14.20
C GLU A 85 0.33 -10.20 -14.21
N GLU A 86 0.35 -9.06 -14.90
CA GLU A 86 1.51 -8.15 -14.93
C GLU A 86 1.84 -7.60 -13.54
N GLY A 87 0.82 -7.12 -12.81
CA GLY A 87 1.01 -6.59 -11.45
C GLY A 87 1.54 -7.64 -10.48
N THR A 88 1.04 -8.87 -10.60
CA THR A 88 1.50 -10.02 -9.81
C THR A 88 2.95 -10.35 -10.16
N LEU A 89 3.29 -10.43 -11.45
CA LEU A 89 4.65 -10.67 -11.93
C LEU A 89 5.63 -9.63 -11.38
N LEU A 90 5.31 -8.34 -11.49
CA LEU A 90 6.15 -7.25 -11.01
C LEU A 90 6.31 -7.28 -9.48
N ARG A 91 5.23 -7.54 -8.74
CA ARG A 91 5.26 -7.58 -7.27
C ARG A 91 6.13 -8.72 -6.74
N VAL A 92 5.97 -9.91 -7.30
CA VAL A 92 6.79 -11.08 -6.94
C VAL A 92 8.25 -10.83 -7.31
N ASN A 93 8.51 -10.28 -8.50
CA ASN A 93 9.87 -9.94 -8.92
C ASN A 93 10.53 -8.91 -8.01
N ARG A 94 9.77 -7.92 -7.52
CA ARG A 94 10.30 -6.95 -6.55
C ARG A 94 10.74 -7.66 -5.26
N SER A 95 9.97 -8.61 -4.75
CA SER A 95 10.38 -9.40 -3.58
C SER A 95 11.62 -10.24 -3.89
N ILE A 96 11.62 -11.01 -4.98
CA ILE A 96 12.77 -11.84 -5.42
C ILE A 96 14.05 -11.01 -5.54
N GLN A 97 13.98 -9.85 -6.21
CA GLN A 97 15.16 -9.04 -6.50
C GLN A 97 15.69 -8.31 -5.27
N VAL A 98 14.80 -7.78 -4.41
CA VAL A 98 15.19 -7.03 -3.22
C VAL A 98 15.66 -7.97 -2.12
N GLU A 99 14.86 -8.96 -1.75
CA GLU A 99 15.19 -9.90 -0.69
C GLU A 99 16.37 -10.78 -1.09
N GLY A 100 16.41 -11.22 -2.36
CA GLY A 100 17.54 -11.97 -2.90
C GLY A 100 18.85 -11.18 -2.86
N ALA A 101 18.83 -9.87 -3.11
CA ALA A 101 20.03 -9.05 -3.00
C ALA A 101 20.53 -8.99 -1.55
N PHE A 102 19.66 -8.71 -0.58
CA PHE A 102 20.07 -8.66 0.83
C PHE A 102 20.46 -10.03 1.40
N GLY A 103 19.81 -11.10 0.97
CA GLY A 103 20.17 -12.47 1.34
C GLY A 103 21.59 -12.81 0.90
N VAL A 104 21.94 -12.53 -0.35
CA VAL A 104 23.30 -12.72 -0.87
C VAL A 104 24.32 -11.85 -0.11
N LEU A 105 24.02 -10.56 0.07
CA LEU A 105 24.96 -9.67 0.76
C LEU A 105 25.23 -10.11 2.21
N LYS A 106 24.21 -10.55 2.94
CA LYS A 106 24.37 -10.90 4.36
C LYS A 106 24.87 -12.32 4.59
N ASN A 107 24.30 -13.30 3.89
CA ASN A 107 24.60 -14.72 4.14
C ASN A 107 25.74 -15.21 3.23
N ASP A 108 25.63 -14.98 1.92
CA ASP A 108 26.62 -15.53 0.97
C ASP A 108 27.95 -14.77 1.04
N TYR A 109 27.90 -13.45 1.25
CA TYR A 109 29.10 -12.62 1.40
C TYR A 109 29.50 -12.40 2.86
N ASP A 110 28.75 -12.95 3.81
CA ASP A 110 28.95 -12.77 5.26
C ASP A 110 29.07 -11.28 5.69
N PHE A 111 28.45 -10.35 4.95
CA PHE A 111 28.54 -8.92 5.23
C PHE A 111 27.52 -8.51 6.30
N ASN A 112 27.87 -8.76 7.55
CA ASN A 112 27.01 -8.50 8.71
C ASN A 112 27.32 -7.15 9.40
N ARG A 113 28.48 -6.54 9.12
CA ARG A 113 28.91 -5.27 9.72
C ARG A 113 29.78 -4.47 8.75
N PHE A 114 29.68 -3.14 8.84
CA PHE A 114 30.63 -2.24 8.18
C PHE A 114 31.97 -2.27 8.93
N LEU A 115 33.06 -2.23 8.15
CA LEU A 115 34.42 -2.14 8.64
C LEU A 115 34.82 -0.69 8.93
N THR A 116 34.24 0.26 8.21
CA THR A 116 34.52 1.69 8.36
C THR A 116 33.55 2.38 9.32
N ARG A 117 33.95 3.57 9.80
CA ARG A 117 33.13 4.44 10.66
C ARG A 117 32.92 5.80 10.00
N GLY A 118 31.78 6.43 10.31
CA GLY A 118 31.40 7.73 9.75
C GLY A 118 30.61 7.60 8.44
N LYS A 119 29.65 8.51 8.24
CA LYS A 119 28.65 8.42 7.16
C LYS A 119 29.26 8.33 5.76
N ASN A 120 30.34 9.08 5.51
CA ASN A 120 30.99 9.10 4.20
C ASN A 120 31.75 7.80 3.90
N SER A 121 32.51 7.30 4.87
CA SER A 121 33.28 6.05 4.71
C SER A 121 32.35 4.85 4.55
N VAL A 122 31.31 4.77 5.39
CA VAL A 122 30.28 3.71 5.30
C VAL A 122 29.57 3.74 3.95
N LYS A 123 29.27 4.94 3.42
CA LYS A 123 28.69 5.08 2.07
C LYS A 123 29.63 4.53 0.99
N ASN A 124 30.92 4.86 1.05
CA ASN A 124 31.90 4.38 0.08
C ASN A 124 32.05 2.84 0.14
N GLU A 125 32.15 2.28 1.33
CA GLU A 125 32.18 0.83 1.55
C GLU A 125 30.93 0.15 0.97
N PHE A 126 29.75 0.71 1.24
CA PHE A 126 28.49 0.18 0.70
C PHE A 126 28.41 0.25 -0.83
N ILE A 127 28.90 1.33 -1.45
CA ILE A 127 28.96 1.47 -2.91
C ILE A 127 29.86 0.39 -3.52
N LEU A 128 31.04 0.15 -2.93
CA LEU A 128 31.96 -0.89 -3.40
C LEU A 128 31.34 -2.29 -3.28
N LEU A 129 30.66 -2.57 -2.17
CA LEU A 129 29.92 -3.83 -1.98
C LEU A 129 28.83 -4.01 -3.05
N CYS A 130 28.04 -2.97 -3.31
CA CYS A 130 26.99 -2.98 -4.34
C CYS A 130 27.57 -3.17 -5.74
N PHE A 131 28.72 -2.55 -6.02
CA PHE A 131 29.42 -2.70 -7.30
C PHE A 131 29.86 -4.15 -7.52
N GLY A 132 30.53 -4.75 -6.53
CA GLY A 132 30.93 -6.16 -6.57
C GLY A 132 29.73 -7.11 -6.72
N TYR A 133 28.64 -6.87 -5.98
CA TYR A 133 27.40 -7.61 -6.15
C TYR A 133 26.83 -7.51 -7.58
N ASN A 134 26.79 -6.31 -8.16
CA ASN A 134 26.26 -6.10 -9.51
C ASN A 134 27.12 -6.77 -10.59
N VAL A 135 28.45 -6.72 -10.46
CA VAL A 135 29.38 -7.41 -11.38
C VAL A 135 29.18 -8.92 -11.33
N ASN A 136 29.11 -9.51 -10.12
CA ASN A 136 28.86 -10.94 -9.96
C ASN A 136 27.49 -11.35 -10.49
N LYS A 137 26.46 -10.51 -10.27
CA LYS A 137 25.12 -10.74 -10.80
C LYS A 137 25.09 -10.69 -12.32
N LEU A 138 25.80 -9.74 -12.94
CA LEU A 138 25.93 -9.66 -14.39
C LEU A 138 26.66 -10.88 -14.94
N HIS A 139 27.79 -11.27 -14.35
CA HIS A 139 28.53 -12.47 -14.72
C HIS A 139 27.63 -13.72 -14.66
N ALA A 140 26.89 -13.90 -13.57
CA ALA A 140 25.96 -15.02 -13.42
C ALA A 140 24.79 -14.98 -14.44
N LYS A 141 24.36 -13.79 -14.89
CA LYS A 141 23.38 -13.65 -15.98
C LYS A 141 23.96 -14.06 -17.33
N ILE A 142 25.22 -13.70 -17.62
CA ILE A 142 25.93 -14.09 -18.84
C ILE A 142 26.09 -15.62 -18.90
N GLN A 143 26.56 -16.24 -17.81
CA GLN A 143 26.75 -17.70 -17.75
C GLN A 143 25.45 -18.50 -17.92
N LYS A 144 24.30 -17.90 -17.62
CA LYS A 144 22.98 -18.53 -17.73
C LYS A 144 22.20 -18.10 -18.97
N ASP A 145 22.82 -17.34 -19.87
CA ASP A 145 22.18 -16.75 -21.06
C ASP A 145 20.86 -16.01 -20.75
N ARG A 146 20.89 -15.19 -19.68
CA ARG A 146 19.75 -14.36 -19.23
C ARG A 146 20.04 -12.87 -19.30
N VAL A 147 20.99 -12.47 -20.14
CA VAL A 147 21.27 -11.05 -20.40
C VAL A 147 20.04 -10.41 -21.05
N GLY A 148 19.70 -9.18 -20.67
CA GLY A 148 18.49 -8.49 -21.14
C GLY A 148 17.18 -8.92 -20.47
N LYS A 149 17.15 -10.06 -19.76
CA LYS A 149 15.97 -10.49 -18.98
C LYS A 149 15.99 -9.85 -17.59
N SER A 150 15.04 -8.94 -17.35
CA SER A 150 14.91 -8.22 -16.09
C SER A 150 14.01 -8.93 -15.09
N LEU A 151 12.98 -9.63 -15.57
CA LEU A 151 12.01 -10.33 -14.75
C LEU A 151 12.30 -11.84 -14.73
N HIS A 152 12.00 -12.44 -13.60
CA HIS A 152 11.90 -13.87 -13.38
C HIS A 152 10.47 -14.30 -13.69
N ASP A 153 10.34 -15.36 -14.47
CA ASP A 153 9.03 -15.95 -14.75
C ASP A 153 8.41 -16.52 -13.47
N LEU A 154 7.11 -16.37 -13.33
CA LEU A 154 6.38 -16.99 -12.21
C LEU A 154 6.30 -18.49 -12.47
N LYS A 155 6.78 -19.29 -11.51
CA LYS A 155 6.51 -20.72 -11.52
C LYS A 155 5.05 -20.92 -11.12
N ILE A 156 4.23 -21.41 -12.06
CA ILE A 156 2.91 -21.92 -11.74
C ILE A 156 3.13 -23.22 -10.95
N ALA A 157 2.58 -23.29 -9.74
CA ALA A 157 2.64 -24.48 -8.89
C ALA A 157 1.73 -25.58 -9.41
#